data_AF-A0A2N3FLU6-F1
#
_entry.id   AF-A0A2N3FLU6-F1
#
_cell.length_a   1.000
_cell.length_b   1.000
_cell.length_c   1.000
_cell.angle_alpha   90.00
_cell.angle_beta   90.00
_cell.angle_gamma   90.00
#
_symmetry.space_group_name_H-M   'P 1'
#
loop_
_entity.id
_entity.type
_entity.pdbx_description
1 polymer ?
#
loop_
_entity_poly.entity_id
_entity_poly.type
_entity_poly.pdbx_seq_one_letter_code
_entity_poly.pdbx_strand_id
1 'polypeptide(L)'
;MTTTKAGEGREYEARHLLVLEGLEAVRKRPAMYIGSTDTRGLMHCLWEIIDNAVDEALAGYGDRIEVRLDHDGSILVTDRARGIPVDIEPRTGLTGVEVVYTKLHAGGKFGAGSYNATGGLHGVGASVVNALSARLDVEVDRNGATHSMSFRRGVPGRFAGPGPDAPFTPDNTLVKSGRVKKGVTGTRVRYWPDRQIFLKDAQLALPQLLARARQTSFLVPGLELVVEDARSAEHYTEVFKHDGGISEFCDFLASGAPVSDVLRLQGTDRFTETVPMLDENGAMTPTDVERDLEVDIALRWGSGYDTQVQSFVNIIATPKGGTHVAGFERGLTRAFLKGLDGTRLLKAGEEITK
;
A
#
# COMPACT_ATOMS: atom_id res chain seq x y z
N MET A 1 12.67 -15.86 -60.11
CA MET A 1 13.50 -15.35 -59.00
C MET A 1 13.16 -13.88 -58.81
N THR A 2 12.27 -13.59 -57.87
CA THR A 2 11.84 -12.22 -57.55
C THR A 2 12.62 -11.82 -56.30
N THR A 3 13.66 -11.00 -56.48
CA THR A 3 14.48 -10.46 -55.40
C THR A 3 13.67 -9.41 -54.65
N THR A 4 13.24 -9.76 -53.44
CA THR A 4 12.66 -8.83 -52.48
C THR A 4 13.74 -7.81 -52.10
N LYS A 5 13.52 -6.53 -52.44
CA LYS A 5 14.36 -5.42 -51.96
C LYS A 5 14.35 -5.43 -50.44
N ALA A 6 15.52 -5.59 -49.82
CA ALA A 6 15.71 -5.30 -48.40
C ALA A 6 15.28 -3.85 -48.14
N GLY A 7 14.42 -3.65 -47.14
CA GLY A 7 13.88 -2.33 -46.80
C GLY A 7 14.99 -1.32 -46.53
N GLU A 8 14.82 -0.11 -47.04
CA GLU A 8 15.66 1.06 -46.75
C GLU A 8 15.90 1.14 -45.24
N GLY A 9 17.17 1.10 -44.82
CA GLY A 9 17.55 1.19 -43.43
C GLY A 9 17.07 2.53 -42.86
N ARG A 10 16.13 2.48 -41.91
CA ARG A 10 15.78 3.66 -41.12
C ARG A 10 17.00 4.05 -40.29
N GLU A 11 17.59 5.21 -40.59
CA GLU A 11 18.69 5.76 -39.81
C GLU A 11 18.23 6.02 -38.36
N TYR A 12 18.86 5.32 -37.41
CA TYR A 12 18.59 5.48 -35.98
C TYR A 12 19.51 6.56 -35.39
N GLU A 13 19.03 7.80 -35.41
CA GLU A 13 19.70 8.97 -34.83
C GLU A 13 19.21 9.35 -33.43
N ALA A 14 19.96 10.20 -32.73
CA ALA A 14 19.64 10.70 -31.38
C ALA A 14 18.24 11.33 -31.24
N ARG A 15 17.69 11.93 -32.32
CA ARG A 15 16.31 12.47 -32.34
C ARG A 15 15.22 11.42 -32.12
N HIS A 16 15.53 10.14 -32.29
CA HIS A 16 14.60 9.03 -32.05
C HIS A 16 14.65 8.53 -30.60
N LEU A 17 15.58 9.05 -29.77
CA LEU A 17 15.61 8.79 -28.34
C LEU A 17 14.50 9.61 -27.67
N LEU A 18 13.62 8.93 -26.96
CA LEU A 18 12.58 9.55 -26.14
C LEU A 18 12.97 9.43 -24.67
N VAL A 19 13.12 10.57 -24.01
CA VAL A 19 13.28 10.65 -22.55
C VAL A 19 11.91 10.93 -21.95
N LEU A 20 11.49 10.12 -20.97
CA LEU A 20 10.24 10.30 -20.25
C LEU A 20 10.57 10.93 -18.89
N GLU A 21 10.06 12.13 -18.64
CA GLU A 21 10.34 12.85 -17.40
C GLU A 21 9.25 12.61 -16.35
N GLY A 22 9.68 12.48 -15.09
CA GLY A 22 8.78 12.36 -13.93
C GLY A 22 7.69 11.29 -14.11
N LEU A 23 6.43 11.71 -14.02
CA LEU A 23 5.27 10.82 -14.04
C LEU A 23 4.84 10.37 -15.45
N GLU A 24 5.45 10.91 -16.51
CA GLU A 24 5.18 10.45 -17.88
C GLU A 24 5.61 8.99 -18.08
N ALA A 25 6.71 8.59 -17.44
CA ALA A 25 7.20 7.21 -17.47
C ALA A 25 6.16 6.24 -16.90
N VAL A 26 5.52 6.61 -15.78
CA VAL A 26 4.45 5.84 -15.14
C VAL A 26 3.27 5.65 -16.09
N ARG A 27 2.81 6.74 -16.72
CA ARG A 27 1.67 6.68 -17.66
C ARG A 27 1.99 5.87 -18.93
N LYS A 28 3.24 5.91 -19.40
CA LYS A 28 3.67 5.16 -20.60
C LYS A 28 3.87 3.67 -20.32
N ARG A 29 4.19 3.30 -19.08
CA ARG A 29 4.48 1.93 -18.62
C ARG A 29 3.79 1.61 -17.29
N PRO A 30 2.45 1.72 -17.19
CA PRO A 30 1.72 1.60 -15.92
C PRO A 30 1.91 0.23 -15.27
N ALA A 31 1.95 -0.84 -16.07
CA ALA A 31 2.12 -2.20 -15.58
C ALA A 31 3.45 -2.43 -14.81
N MET A 32 4.48 -1.61 -15.04
CA MET A 32 5.71 -1.68 -14.26
C MET A 32 5.51 -1.24 -12.81
N TYR A 33 4.53 -0.38 -12.55
CA TYR A 33 4.26 0.20 -11.23
C TYR A 33 3.06 -0.45 -10.52
N ILE A 34 2.02 -0.82 -11.27
CA ILE A 34 0.76 -1.37 -10.70
C ILE A 34 0.44 -2.79 -11.20
N GLY A 35 1.40 -3.45 -11.86
CA GLY A 35 1.30 -4.84 -12.32
C GLY A 35 0.46 -5.05 -13.59
N SER A 36 -0.72 -4.43 -13.68
CA SER A 36 -1.63 -4.51 -14.84
C SER A 36 -2.45 -3.23 -14.99
N THR A 37 -3.24 -3.12 -16.07
CA THR A 37 -4.21 -2.03 -16.29
C THR A 37 -5.67 -2.51 -16.27
N ASP A 38 -5.89 -3.75 -15.84
CA ASP A 38 -7.21 -4.32 -15.57
C ASP A 38 -7.67 -4.01 -14.13
N THR A 39 -8.74 -4.66 -13.67
CA THR A 39 -9.25 -4.60 -12.29
C THR A 39 -8.15 -4.74 -11.22
N ARG A 40 -7.13 -5.58 -11.42
CA ARG A 40 -6.09 -5.80 -10.41
C ARG A 40 -5.26 -4.54 -10.20
N GLY A 41 -4.78 -3.92 -11.28
CA GLY A 41 -4.02 -2.67 -11.20
C GLY A 41 -4.86 -1.49 -10.71
N LEU A 42 -6.16 -1.47 -11.04
CA LEU A 42 -7.10 -0.48 -10.51
C LEU A 42 -7.26 -0.62 -9.00
N MET A 43 -7.47 -1.84 -8.51
CA MET A 43 -7.53 -2.12 -7.07
C MET A 43 -6.19 -1.84 -6.40
N HIS A 44 -5.05 -2.09 -7.08
CA HIS A 44 -3.72 -1.74 -6.57
C HIS A 44 -3.60 -0.23 -6.28
N CYS A 45 -4.11 0.64 -7.15
CA CYS A 45 -4.13 2.08 -6.89
C CYS A 45 -4.91 2.43 -5.60
N LEU A 46 -6.00 1.72 -5.34
CA LEU A 46 -6.76 1.88 -4.09
C LEU A 46 -5.96 1.40 -2.87
N TRP A 47 -5.29 0.24 -3.00
CA TRP A 47 -4.41 -0.27 -1.94
C TRP A 47 -3.31 0.71 -1.57
N GLU A 48 -2.65 1.35 -2.54
CA GLU A 48 -1.57 2.31 -2.26
C GLU A 48 -2.02 3.51 -1.41
N ILE A 49 -3.26 3.99 -1.61
CA ILE A 49 -3.78 5.10 -0.80
C ILE A 49 -4.23 4.61 0.59
N ILE A 50 -4.88 3.45 0.67
CA ILE A 50 -5.26 2.84 1.96
C ILE A 50 -4.02 2.51 2.79
N ASP A 51 -3.02 1.86 2.19
CA ASP A 51 -1.80 1.42 2.88
C ASP A 51 -1.01 2.62 3.42
N ASN A 52 -1.06 3.79 2.76
CA ASN A 52 -0.48 5.02 3.32
C ASN A 52 -1.18 5.49 4.60
N ALA A 53 -2.51 5.39 4.66
CA ALA A 53 -3.28 5.69 5.87
C ALA A 53 -3.06 4.64 6.96
N VAL A 54 -2.90 3.37 6.60
CA VAL A 54 -2.60 2.30 7.55
C VAL A 54 -1.18 2.43 8.11
N ASP A 55 -0.20 2.85 7.31
CA ASP A 55 1.17 3.12 7.79
C ASP A 55 1.20 4.23 8.87
N GLU A 56 0.30 5.21 8.80
CA GLU A 56 0.12 6.17 9.88
C GLU A 56 -0.44 5.53 11.17
N ALA A 57 -1.45 4.67 11.04
CA ALA A 57 -2.03 3.94 12.18
C ALA A 57 -1.00 3.01 12.84
N LEU A 58 -0.19 2.30 12.03
CA LEU A 58 0.94 1.50 12.52
C LEU A 58 1.99 2.32 13.26
N ALA A 59 2.18 3.57 12.86
CA ALA A 59 3.04 4.52 13.57
C ALA A 59 2.37 5.12 14.83
N GLY A 60 1.16 4.69 15.18
CA GLY A 60 0.41 5.14 16.35
C GLY A 60 -0.43 6.41 16.12
N TYR A 61 -0.69 6.78 14.87
CA TYR A 61 -1.44 7.98 14.52
C TYR A 61 -2.73 7.66 13.77
N GLY A 62 -3.87 8.05 14.37
CA GLY A 62 -5.19 7.79 13.81
C GLY A 62 -5.67 6.37 14.11
N ASP A 63 -6.97 6.25 14.32
CA ASP A 63 -7.67 5.02 14.71
C ASP A 63 -8.83 4.69 13.75
N ARG A 64 -9.00 5.47 12.69
CA ARG A 64 -10.11 5.37 11.76
C ARG A 64 -9.71 5.74 10.33
N ILE A 65 -10.05 4.85 9.39
CA ILE A 65 -9.89 5.03 7.95
C ILE A 65 -11.25 4.83 7.28
N GLU A 66 -11.63 5.75 6.40
CA GLU A 66 -12.89 5.71 5.67
C GLU A 66 -12.61 5.63 4.17
N VAL A 67 -13.15 4.62 3.50
CA VAL A 67 -13.06 4.43 2.05
C VAL A 67 -14.46 4.54 1.47
N ARG A 68 -14.68 5.50 0.58
CA ARG A 68 -15.95 5.68 -0.13
C ARG A 68 -15.76 5.52 -1.63
N LEU A 69 -16.62 4.71 -2.24
CA LEU A 69 -16.74 4.57 -3.70
C LEU A 69 -17.97 5.39 -4.14
N ASP A 70 -17.77 6.44 -4.92
CA ASP A 70 -18.84 7.37 -5.31
C ASP A 70 -19.44 7.05 -6.70
N HIS A 71 -20.70 7.44 -6.92
CA HIS A 71 -21.45 7.24 -8.18
C HIS A 71 -20.80 7.88 -9.41
N ASP A 72 -19.99 8.92 -9.24
CA ASP A 72 -19.26 9.57 -10.31
C ASP A 72 -17.97 8.82 -10.70
N GLY A 73 -17.73 7.67 -10.08
CA GLY A 73 -16.56 6.82 -10.28
C GLY A 73 -15.34 7.27 -9.49
N SER A 74 -15.46 8.28 -8.62
CA SER A 74 -14.37 8.64 -7.70
C SER A 74 -14.25 7.69 -6.53
N ILE A 75 -13.04 7.68 -5.98
CA ILE A 75 -12.69 6.95 -4.77
C ILE A 75 -12.17 7.97 -3.78
N LEU A 76 -12.73 8.01 -2.58
CA LEU A 76 -12.28 8.84 -1.49
C LEU A 76 -11.71 7.95 -0.39
N VAL A 77 -10.47 8.20 0.02
CA VAL A 77 -9.87 7.63 1.22
C VAL A 77 -9.61 8.75 2.21
N THR A 78 -10.08 8.59 3.44
CA THR A 78 -9.92 9.56 4.53
C THR A 78 -9.28 8.90 5.73
N ASP A 79 -8.26 9.55 6.29
CA ASP A 79 -7.69 9.20 7.59
C ASP A 79 -7.81 10.37 8.57
N ARG A 80 -7.64 10.06 9.86
CA ARG A 80 -7.50 11.04 10.95
C ARG A 80 -6.14 10.93 11.62
N ALA A 81 -5.09 10.81 10.82
CA ALA A 81 -3.72 10.70 11.30
C ALA A 81 -3.03 12.08 11.36
N ARG A 82 -1.71 12.14 11.17
CA ARG A 82 -0.93 13.39 11.26
C ARG A 82 -1.20 14.38 10.11
N GLY A 83 -1.67 13.88 8.97
CA GLY A 83 -1.78 14.62 7.72
C GLY A 83 -0.43 14.76 7.00
N ILE A 84 -0.42 14.70 5.66
CA ILE A 84 0.78 14.89 4.84
C ILE A 84 1.44 16.27 5.14
N PRO A 85 2.79 16.39 5.17
CA PRO A 85 3.45 17.68 5.37
C PRO A 85 2.99 18.73 4.35
N VAL A 86 2.70 19.94 4.84
CA VAL A 86 2.18 21.07 4.03
C VAL A 86 3.21 22.18 3.84
N ASP A 87 4.30 22.12 4.61
CA ASP A 87 5.46 22.97 4.52
C ASP A 87 6.32 22.64 3.28
N ILE A 88 7.23 23.56 2.95
CA ILE A 88 8.13 23.44 1.81
C ILE A 88 9.29 22.50 2.17
N GLU A 89 9.50 21.46 1.37
CA GLU A 89 10.68 20.60 1.48
C GLU A 89 11.91 21.37 0.93
N PRO A 90 12.96 21.57 1.74
CA PRO A 90 14.02 22.53 1.41
C PRO A 90 14.82 22.24 0.13
N ARG A 91 14.98 20.97 -0.26
CA ARG A 91 15.83 20.58 -1.41
C ARG A 91 15.10 20.75 -2.73
N THR A 92 13.80 20.48 -2.74
CA THR A 92 12.95 20.56 -3.92
C THR A 92 12.30 21.93 -4.09
N GLY A 93 12.11 22.68 -3.00
CA GLY A 93 11.37 23.93 -3.00
C GLY A 93 9.86 23.75 -3.18
N LEU A 94 9.37 22.51 -3.16
CA LEU A 94 7.96 22.17 -3.34
C LEU A 94 7.31 21.90 -1.98
N THR A 95 5.99 22.05 -1.88
CA THR A 95 5.26 21.64 -0.67
C THR A 95 5.33 20.12 -0.49
N GLY A 96 5.31 19.63 0.75
CA GLY A 96 5.34 18.19 1.02
C GLY A 96 4.24 17.41 0.28
N VAL A 97 3.04 17.97 0.18
CA VAL A 97 1.93 17.43 -0.64
C VAL A 97 2.35 17.29 -2.10
N GLU A 98 2.89 18.35 -2.70
CA GLU A 98 3.33 18.29 -4.10
C GLU A 98 4.47 17.28 -4.31
N VAL A 99 5.44 17.21 -3.40
CA VAL A 99 6.55 16.23 -3.46
C VAL A 99 6.01 14.81 -3.49
N VAL A 100 5.14 14.45 -2.54
CA VAL A 100 4.56 13.10 -2.40
C VAL A 100 3.77 12.68 -3.65
N TYR A 101 3.10 13.62 -4.31
CA TYR A 101 2.23 13.32 -5.44
C TYR A 101 2.86 13.53 -6.82
N THR A 102 4.03 14.18 -6.93
CA THR A 102 4.66 14.49 -8.23
C THR A 102 6.06 13.91 -8.42
N LYS A 103 6.74 13.49 -7.35
CA LYS A 103 8.09 12.94 -7.40
C LYS A 103 8.07 11.44 -7.13
N LEU A 104 8.65 10.68 -8.05
CA LEU A 104 8.98 9.27 -7.80
C LEU A 104 10.12 9.19 -6.80
N HIS A 105 10.10 8.16 -5.97
CA HIS A 105 11.11 7.92 -4.93
C HIS A 105 11.24 9.07 -3.93
N ALA A 106 10.10 9.67 -3.57
CA ALA A 106 10.03 10.73 -2.57
C ALA A 106 9.05 10.35 -1.46
N GLY A 107 9.47 10.48 -0.20
CA GLY A 107 8.66 10.12 0.96
C GLY A 107 9.46 10.03 2.24
N GLY A 108 8.76 9.97 3.38
CA GLY A 108 9.38 9.86 4.71
C GLY A 108 9.80 8.44 5.10
N LYS A 109 9.68 7.46 4.19
CA LYS A 109 9.82 6.01 4.48
C LYS A 109 11.18 5.42 4.07
N PHE A 110 12.16 6.26 3.71
CA PHE A 110 13.50 5.85 3.27
C PHE A 110 14.55 5.76 4.39
N GLY A 111 14.14 5.93 5.66
CA GLY A 111 15.06 5.89 6.80
C GLY A 111 14.31 5.65 8.11
N ALA A 112 15.05 5.52 9.21
CA ALA A 112 14.53 5.11 10.52
C ALA A 112 13.67 6.17 11.27
N GLY A 113 13.47 7.37 10.71
CA GLY A 113 13.04 8.53 11.49
C GLY A 113 11.54 8.79 11.61
N SER A 114 10.72 8.43 10.62
CA SER A 114 9.29 8.82 10.60
C SER A 114 8.31 7.67 10.85
N TYR A 115 8.77 6.43 10.64
CA TYR A 115 7.99 5.22 10.81
C TYR A 115 8.90 4.07 11.25
N ASN A 116 8.48 3.32 12.28
CA ASN A 116 9.23 2.19 12.82
C ASN A 116 9.05 0.91 11.98
N ALA A 117 7.84 0.71 11.42
CA ALA A 117 7.50 -0.34 10.46
C ALA A 117 6.48 0.21 9.45
N THR A 118 6.70 -0.05 8.16
CA THR A 118 5.80 0.38 7.08
C THR A 118 5.67 -0.69 6.00
N GLY A 119 4.50 -0.79 5.42
CA GLY A 119 4.30 -1.54 4.17
C GLY A 119 4.89 -0.81 2.96
N GLY A 120 4.73 0.53 2.91
CA GLY A 120 5.26 1.34 1.81
C GLY A 120 6.76 1.63 1.95
N LEU A 121 7.59 1.20 1.01
CA LEU A 121 9.06 1.38 1.09
C LEU A 121 9.67 2.12 -0.12
N HIS A 122 8.95 2.20 -1.23
CA HIS A 122 9.52 2.68 -2.50
C HIS A 122 9.35 4.18 -2.74
N GLY A 123 8.47 4.85 -1.98
CA GLY A 123 8.12 6.27 -2.16
C GLY A 123 7.57 6.59 -3.55
N VAL A 124 6.77 5.69 -4.14
CA VAL A 124 6.14 5.89 -5.46
C VAL A 124 4.62 5.80 -5.44
N GLY A 125 4.00 5.08 -4.50
CA GLY A 125 2.58 4.74 -4.49
C GLY A 125 1.64 5.90 -4.81
N ALA A 126 1.61 6.93 -3.96
CA ALA A 126 0.74 8.09 -4.13
C ALA A 126 0.98 8.85 -5.45
N SER A 127 2.25 9.03 -5.85
CA SER A 127 2.60 9.68 -7.12
C SER A 127 2.18 8.85 -8.35
N VAL A 128 2.23 7.52 -8.26
CA VAL A 128 1.74 6.61 -9.30
C VAL A 128 0.22 6.71 -9.41
N VAL A 129 -0.50 6.69 -8.29
CA VAL A 129 -1.97 6.87 -8.29
C VAL A 129 -2.33 8.22 -8.92
N ASN A 130 -1.62 9.30 -8.60
CA ASN A 130 -1.82 10.60 -9.24
C ASN A 130 -1.55 10.56 -10.76
N ALA A 131 -0.43 9.97 -11.18
CA ALA A 131 -0.09 9.82 -12.58
C ALA A 131 -1.19 9.09 -13.38
N LEU A 132 -1.80 8.07 -12.76
CA LEU A 132 -2.82 7.22 -13.38
C LEU A 132 -4.26 7.69 -13.12
N SER A 133 -4.44 8.87 -12.52
CA SER A 133 -5.74 9.48 -12.30
C SER A 133 -6.04 10.56 -13.34
N ALA A 134 -7.28 10.61 -13.82
CA ALA A 134 -7.76 11.72 -14.63
C ALA A 134 -7.81 13.01 -13.80
N ARG A 135 -8.22 12.89 -12.53
CA ARG A 135 -8.16 13.93 -11.51
C ARG A 135 -7.83 13.30 -10.16
N LEU A 136 -7.02 13.97 -9.36
CA LEU A 136 -6.77 13.64 -7.98
C LEU A 136 -6.80 14.93 -7.15
N ASP A 137 -7.59 14.92 -6.08
CA ASP A 137 -7.72 16.02 -5.13
C ASP A 137 -7.23 15.55 -3.77
N VAL A 138 -6.37 16.33 -3.13
CA VAL A 138 -5.85 16.07 -1.79
C VAL A 138 -6.23 17.22 -0.90
N GLU A 139 -6.82 16.89 0.24
CA GLU A 139 -7.00 17.83 1.34
C GLU A 139 -6.29 17.33 2.58
N VAL A 140 -5.61 18.24 3.27
CA VAL A 140 -4.90 17.96 4.50
C VAL A 140 -5.37 18.92 5.58
N ASP A 141 -5.89 18.38 6.67
CA ASP A 141 -6.08 19.17 7.89
C ASP A 141 -4.78 19.17 8.67
N ARG A 142 -4.15 20.35 8.78
CA ARG A 142 -2.90 20.52 9.54
C ARG A 142 -2.71 21.98 9.91
N ASN A 143 -2.15 22.23 11.09
CA ASN A 143 -1.84 23.58 11.58
C ASN A 143 -3.08 24.51 11.62
N GLY A 144 -4.25 23.97 12.01
CA GLY A 144 -5.50 24.74 12.16
C GLY A 144 -6.17 25.17 10.85
N ALA A 145 -5.77 24.58 9.73
CA ALA A 145 -6.32 24.86 8.41
C ALA A 145 -6.51 23.59 7.59
N THR A 146 -7.43 23.65 6.64
CA THR A 146 -7.49 22.69 5.53
C THR A 146 -6.67 23.24 4.39
N HIS A 147 -5.72 22.45 3.91
CA HIS A 147 -4.88 22.74 2.75
C HIS A 147 -5.29 21.82 1.61
N SER A 148 -5.43 22.34 0.40
CA SER A 148 -5.91 21.57 -0.75
C SER A 148 -5.05 21.77 -1.99
N MET A 149 -4.81 20.69 -2.73
CA MET A 149 -4.17 20.70 -4.04
C MET A 149 -4.87 19.69 -4.96
N SER A 150 -5.02 20.04 -6.23
CA SER A 150 -5.57 19.16 -7.26
C SER A 150 -4.53 18.85 -8.32
N PHE A 151 -4.73 17.74 -9.01
CA PHE A 151 -3.83 17.26 -10.04
C PHE A 151 -4.63 16.69 -11.22
N ARG A 152 -4.14 16.93 -12.43
CA ARG A 152 -4.61 16.27 -13.66
C ARG A 152 -3.50 15.41 -14.21
N ARG A 153 -3.62 14.08 -14.08
CA ARG A 153 -2.66 13.11 -14.64
C ARG A 153 -1.23 13.35 -14.16
N GLY A 154 -1.06 13.60 -12.86
CA GLY A 154 0.24 13.90 -12.27
C GLY A 154 0.63 15.39 -12.26
N VAL A 155 -0.03 16.24 -13.05
CA VAL A 155 0.31 17.68 -13.14
C VAL A 155 -0.49 18.47 -12.10
N PRO A 156 0.15 19.23 -11.20
CA PRO A 156 -0.57 20.06 -10.22
C PRO A 156 -1.33 21.19 -10.91
N GLY A 157 -2.51 21.52 -10.40
CA GLY A 157 -3.31 22.62 -10.88
C GLY A 157 -4.66 22.75 -10.21
N ARG A 158 -5.58 23.40 -10.90
CA ARG A 158 -6.94 23.69 -10.41
C ARG A 158 -7.97 23.31 -11.44
N PHE A 159 -9.08 22.76 -10.96
CA PHE A 159 -10.26 22.50 -11.76
C PHE A 159 -11.33 23.57 -11.52
N ALA A 160 -11.90 24.10 -12.59
CA ALA A 160 -13.02 25.04 -12.54
C ALA A 160 -14.37 24.28 -12.60
N GLY A 161 -14.63 23.43 -11.60
CA GLY A 161 -15.88 22.67 -11.51
C GLY A 161 -15.71 21.27 -10.90
N PRO A 162 -16.83 20.52 -10.77
CA PRO A 162 -16.81 19.14 -10.28
C PRO A 162 -16.32 18.16 -11.35
N GLY A 163 -15.79 17.02 -10.90
CA GLY A 163 -15.41 15.90 -11.76
C GLY A 163 -14.10 16.08 -12.54
N PRO A 164 -13.66 15.03 -13.24
CA PRO A 164 -12.36 14.98 -13.91
C PRO A 164 -12.31 15.75 -15.24
N ASP A 165 -13.45 16.06 -15.84
CA ASP A 165 -13.55 16.71 -17.15
C ASP A 165 -13.70 18.25 -17.06
N ALA A 166 -13.73 18.81 -15.85
CA ALA A 166 -13.81 20.25 -15.65
C ALA A 166 -12.58 20.98 -16.25
N PRO A 167 -12.71 22.26 -16.66
CA PRO A 167 -11.58 23.03 -17.18
C PRO A 167 -10.43 23.06 -16.18
N PHE A 168 -9.21 22.78 -16.65
CA PHE A 168 -8.02 22.67 -15.82
C PHE A 168 -7.01 23.76 -16.13
N THR A 169 -6.44 24.36 -15.08
CA THR A 169 -5.35 25.34 -15.17
C THR A 169 -4.16 24.84 -14.34
N PRO A 170 -2.99 24.60 -14.94
CA PRO A 170 -1.77 24.25 -14.20
C PRO A 170 -1.41 25.33 -13.17
N ASP A 171 -1.10 24.90 -11.95
CA ASP A 171 -0.72 25.73 -10.80
C ASP A 171 -0.21 24.80 -9.69
N ASN A 172 0.90 25.16 -9.04
CA ASN A 172 1.48 24.37 -7.96
C ASN A 172 1.22 24.97 -6.56
N THR A 173 0.35 25.97 -6.46
CA THR A 173 0.00 26.60 -5.18
C THR A 173 -0.82 25.65 -4.29
N LEU A 174 -0.31 25.31 -3.10
CA LEU A 174 -1.10 24.67 -2.05
C LEU A 174 -2.06 25.68 -1.42
N VAL A 175 -3.37 25.43 -1.53
CA VAL A 175 -4.40 26.41 -1.17
C VAL A 175 -4.88 26.18 0.24
N LYS A 176 -4.97 27.25 1.05
CA LYS A 176 -5.71 27.20 2.30
C LYS A 176 -7.21 27.32 2.03
N SER A 177 -7.91 26.20 1.92
CA SER A 177 -9.33 26.12 1.55
C SER A 177 -10.29 26.30 2.74
N GLY A 178 -9.81 26.14 3.97
CA GLY A 178 -10.65 26.23 5.16
C GLY A 178 -9.91 26.43 6.47
N ARG A 179 -10.67 26.64 7.54
CA ARG A 179 -10.18 26.64 8.93
C ARG A 179 -10.71 25.40 9.64
N VAL A 180 -9.86 24.75 10.43
CA VAL A 180 -10.25 23.63 11.29
C VAL A 180 -9.87 23.91 12.73
N LYS A 181 -10.53 23.23 13.67
CA LYS A 181 -10.23 23.37 15.10
C LYS A 181 -8.78 22.93 15.38
N LYS A 182 -8.16 23.53 16.38
CA LYS A 182 -6.82 23.14 16.84
C LYS A 182 -6.83 21.64 17.22
N GLY A 183 -5.83 20.90 16.75
CA GLY A 183 -5.71 19.45 17.00
C GLY A 183 -6.44 18.56 16.00
N VAL A 184 -7.27 19.13 15.10
CA VAL A 184 -7.83 18.35 13.98
C VAL A 184 -6.74 18.15 12.94
N THR A 185 -6.48 16.89 12.62
CA THR A 185 -5.51 16.46 11.61
C THR A 185 -6.06 15.31 10.77
N GLY A 186 -5.49 15.12 9.58
CA GLY A 186 -5.80 13.99 8.71
C GLY A 186 -5.63 14.32 7.24
N THR A 187 -5.71 13.30 6.41
CA THR A 187 -5.65 13.42 4.95
C THR A 187 -6.93 12.89 4.32
N ARG A 188 -7.40 13.58 3.28
CA ARG A 188 -8.45 13.12 2.38
C ARG A 188 -7.89 13.09 0.97
N VAL A 189 -7.97 11.94 0.32
CA VAL A 189 -7.50 11.73 -1.06
C VAL A 189 -8.67 11.25 -1.88
N ARG A 190 -9.13 12.10 -2.81
CA ARG A 190 -10.19 11.76 -3.77
C ARG A 190 -9.58 11.65 -5.15
N TYR A 191 -9.84 10.58 -5.89
CA TYR A 191 -9.35 10.48 -7.26
C TYR A 191 -10.30 9.74 -8.19
N TRP A 192 -10.17 10.05 -9.48
CA TRP A 192 -10.88 9.42 -10.59
C TRP A 192 -9.87 8.66 -11.45
N PRO A 193 -9.93 7.32 -11.51
CA PRO A 193 -9.04 6.53 -12.36
C PRO A 193 -9.11 6.95 -13.84
N ASP A 194 -7.95 7.10 -14.50
CA ASP A 194 -7.91 7.55 -15.91
C ASP A 194 -8.33 6.44 -16.88
N ARG A 195 -9.48 6.62 -17.53
CA ARG A 195 -10.00 5.68 -18.55
C ARG A 195 -9.20 5.65 -19.85
N GLN A 196 -8.16 6.47 -20.00
CA GLN A 196 -7.15 6.32 -21.05
C GLN A 196 -6.08 5.27 -20.71
N ILE A 197 -5.95 4.91 -19.43
CA ILE A 197 -4.95 3.94 -18.93
C ILE A 197 -5.61 2.60 -18.62
N PHE A 198 -6.68 2.63 -17.85
CA PHE A 198 -7.37 1.41 -17.41
C PHE A 198 -8.29 0.87 -18.49
N LEU A 199 -8.35 -0.46 -18.59
CA LEU A 199 -9.26 -1.13 -19.51
C LEU A 199 -10.72 -0.77 -19.21
N LYS A 200 -11.57 -0.79 -20.24
CA LYS A 200 -12.98 -0.40 -20.13
C LYS A 200 -13.76 -1.25 -19.11
N ASP A 201 -13.39 -2.51 -18.96
CA ASP A 201 -13.96 -3.50 -18.05
C ASP A 201 -13.28 -3.52 -16.67
N ALA A 202 -12.25 -2.70 -16.43
CA ALA A 202 -11.65 -2.56 -15.11
C ALA A 202 -12.66 -1.91 -14.13
N GLN A 203 -12.93 -2.62 -13.03
CA GLN A 203 -13.95 -2.23 -12.05
C GLN A 203 -13.40 -2.24 -10.63
N LEU A 204 -13.99 -1.41 -9.77
CA LEU A 204 -13.73 -1.45 -8.33
C LEU A 204 -14.53 -2.60 -7.73
N ALA A 205 -13.84 -3.67 -7.33
CA ALA A 205 -14.46 -4.88 -6.82
C ALA A 205 -14.74 -4.76 -5.31
N LEU A 206 -15.99 -4.47 -4.95
CA LEU A 206 -16.41 -4.33 -3.55
C LEU A 206 -16.03 -5.56 -2.70
N PRO A 207 -16.25 -6.82 -3.13
CA PRO A 207 -15.84 -7.98 -2.32
C PRO A 207 -14.34 -8.02 -2.01
N GLN A 208 -13.49 -7.56 -2.93
CA GLN A 208 -12.04 -7.48 -2.71
C GLN A 208 -11.70 -6.37 -1.70
N LEU A 209 -12.38 -5.22 -1.80
CA LEU A 209 -12.24 -4.11 -0.83
C LEU A 209 -12.64 -4.54 0.57
N LEU A 210 -13.79 -5.19 0.72
CA LEU A 210 -14.27 -5.69 2.02
C LEU A 210 -13.33 -6.76 2.60
N ALA A 211 -12.85 -7.69 1.77
CA ALA A 211 -11.88 -8.69 2.22
C ALA A 211 -10.57 -8.06 2.68
N ARG A 212 -10.05 -7.07 1.93
CA ARG A 212 -8.82 -6.34 2.32
C ARG A 212 -9.03 -5.53 3.59
N ALA A 213 -10.13 -4.79 3.71
CA ALA A 213 -10.43 -3.99 4.90
C ALA A 213 -10.56 -4.86 6.15
N ARG A 214 -11.30 -5.99 6.05
CA ARG A 214 -11.40 -6.98 7.14
C ARG A 214 -10.02 -7.52 7.54
N GLN A 215 -9.22 -7.97 6.56
CA GLN A 215 -7.87 -8.46 6.83
C GLN A 215 -7.02 -7.40 7.55
N THR A 216 -7.00 -6.17 7.04
CA THR A 216 -6.23 -5.07 7.65
C THR A 216 -6.68 -4.79 9.08
N SER A 217 -7.98 -4.82 9.37
CA SER A 217 -8.49 -4.59 10.73
C SER A 217 -8.07 -5.67 11.74
N PHE A 218 -7.79 -6.90 11.29
CA PHE A 218 -7.15 -7.91 12.15
C PHE A 218 -5.65 -7.69 12.31
N LEU A 219 -4.97 -7.22 11.27
CA LEU A 219 -3.52 -6.99 11.29
C LEU A 219 -3.12 -5.74 12.07
N VAL A 220 -4.05 -4.80 12.25
CA VAL A 220 -3.86 -3.57 13.02
C VAL A 220 -4.97 -3.48 14.07
N PRO A 221 -4.79 -4.15 15.23
CA PRO A 221 -5.82 -4.20 16.27
C PRO A 221 -6.29 -2.81 16.70
N GLY A 222 -7.61 -2.63 16.83
CA GLY A 222 -8.23 -1.37 17.23
C GLY A 222 -8.43 -0.34 16.11
N LEU A 223 -7.85 -0.54 14.91
CA LEU A 223 -8.09 0.31 13.75
C LEU A 223 -9.49 0.05 13.17
N GLU A 224 -10.32 1.10 13.11
CA GLU A 224 -11.61 1.06 12.45
C GLU A 224 -11.46 1.35 10.96
N LEU A 225 -11.92 0.42 10.10
CA LEU A 225 -12.03 0.63 8.67
C LEU A 225 -13.51 0.67 8.26
N VAL A 226 -13.93 1.78 7.68
CA VAL A 226 -15.29 1.98 7.15
C VAL A 226 -15.24 1.93 5.64
N VAL A 227 -15.99 1.03 5.03
CA VAL A 227 -16.15 0.94 3.58
C VAL A 227 -17.57 1.31 3.20
N GLU A 228 -17.73 2.38 2.44
CA GLU A 228 -19.01 2.83 1.89
C GLU A 228 -19.00 2.69 0.37
N ASP A 229 -19.98 1.95 -0.17
CA ASP A 229 -20.27 1.90 -1.60
C ASP A 229 -21.51 2.73 -1.90
N ALA A 230 -21.28 3.93 -2.42
CA ALA A 230 -22.29 4.90 -2.84
C ALA A 230 -22.37 4.99 -4.37
N ARG A 231 -21.99 3.93 -5.09
CA ARG A 231 -22.08 3.90 -6.57
C ARG A 231 -23.51 3.70 -7.08
N SER A 232 -24.37 3.14 -6.25
CA SER A 232 -25.78 2.85 -6.55
C SER A 232 -26.70 3.70 -5.66
N ALA A 233 -28.00 3.75 -6.00
CA ALA A 233 -28.99 4.42 -5.16
C ALA A 233 -29.16 3.74 -3.79
N GLU A 234 -28.88 2.44 -3.71
CA GLU A 234 -28.77 1.72 -2.46
C GLU A 234 -27.33 1.82 -1.96
N HIS A 235 -27.12 2.61 -0.92
CA HIS A 235 -25.81 2.76 -0.28
C HIS A 235 -25.54 1.53 0.57
N TYR A 236 -24.34 0.97 0.43
CA TYR A 236 -23.85 -0.10 1.28
C TYR A 236 -22.75 0.44 2.19
N THR A 237 -22.76 0.07 3.47
CA THR A 237 -21.70 0.43 4.41
C THR A 237 -21.37 -0.78 5.28
N GLU A 238 -20.09 -1.13 5.35
CA GLU A 238 -19.57 -2.12 6.28
C GLU A 238 -18.44 -1.51 7.11
N VAL A 239 -18.42 -1.83 8.40
CA VAL A 239 -17.43 -1.34 9.37
C VAL A 239 -16.67 -2.54 9.93
N PHE A 240 -15.35 -2.44 9.93
CA PHE A 240 -14.46 -3.45 10.47
C PHE A 240 -13.64 -2.86 11.61
N LYS A 241 -13.66 -3.54 12.77
CA LYS A 241 -12.78 -3.24 13.89
C LYS A 241 -12.62 -4.52 14.71
N HIS A 242 -11.38 -4.96 14.87
CA HIS A 242 -11.05 -6.18 15.61
C HIS A 242 -9.96 -5.85 16.62
N ASP A 243 -10.11 -6.34 17.84
CA ASP A 243 -9.18 -6.04 18.94
C ASP A 243 -8.26 -7.23 19.26
N GLY A 244 -8.68 -8.47 18.98
CA GLY A 244 -7.89 -9.68 19.24
C GLY A 244 -6.86 -10.04 18.16
N GLY A 245 -6.71 -9.19 17.16
CA GLY A 245 -5.62 -9.25 16.17
C GLY A 245 -5.57 -10.53 15.34
N ILE A 246 -4.35 -11.02 15.08
CA ILE A 246 -4.16 -12.22 14.26
C ILE A 246 -4.66 -13.52 14.90
N SER A 247 -4.95 -13.52 16.22
CA SER A 247 -5.65 -14.65 16.86
C SER A 247 -7.07 -14.78 16.32
N GLU A 248 -7.83 -13.67 16.33
CA GLU A 248 -9.18 -13.63 15.73
C GLU A 248 -9.13 -13.88 14.23
N PHE A 249 -8.07 -13.43 13.54
CA PHE A 249 -7.92 -13.73 12.12
C PHE A 249 -7.72 -15.22 11.86
N CYS A 250 -6.90 -15.89 12.68
CA CYS A 250 -6.70 -17.33 12.60
C CYS A 250 -8.03 -18.08 12.79
N ASP A 251 -8.84 -17.66 13.76
CA ASP A 251 -10.18 -18.23 13.98
C ASP A 251 -11.16 -17.92 12.84
N PHE A 252 -11.12 -16.71 12.28
CA PHE A 252 -11.93 -16.33 11.12
C PHE A 252 -11.61 -17.18 9.88
N LEU A 253 -10.33 -17.48 9.66
CA LEU A 253 -9.88 -18.33 8.55
C LEU A 253 -10.16 -19.81 8.79
N ALA A 254 -10.13 -20.26 10.05
CA ALA A 254 -10.26 -21.66 10.39
C ALA A 254 -11.57 -22.27 9.86
N SER A 255 -11.44 -23.46 9.26
CA SER A 255 -12.58 -24.28 8.84
C SER A 255 -12.64 -25.58 9.63
N GLY A 256 -13.86 -26.06 9.88
CA GLY A 256 -14.08 -27.29 10.65
C GLY A 256 -13.93 -27.14 12.17
N ALA A 257 -13.97 -28.27 12.87
CA ALA A 257 -13.91 -28.29 14.33
C ALA A 257 -12.47 -27.99 14.82
N PRO A 258 -12.30 -27.18 15.88
CA PRO A 258 -10.99 -27.01 16.52
C PRO A 258 -10.47 -28.34 17.06
N VAL A 259 -9.22 -28.65 16.73
CA VAL A 259 -8.45 -29.72 17.41
C VAL A 259 -7.57 -29.11 18.50
N SER A 260 -7.23 -27.83 18.38
CA SER A 260 -6.52 -27.05 19.38
C SER A 260 -7.17 -25.68 19.54
N ASP A 261 -6.83 -24.99 20.63
CA ASP A 261 -6.95 -23.54 20.72
C ASP A 261 -5.99 -22.86 19.73
N VAL A 262 -6.12 -21.54 19.55
CA VAL A 262 -5.16 -20.74 18.78
C VAL A 262 -3.87 -20.60 19.58
N LEU A 263 -2.80 -21.21 19.08
CA LEU A 263 -1.45 -21.02 19.58
C LEU A 263 -0.88 -19.69 19.10
N ARG A 264 -0.21 -18.98 20.01
CA ARG A 264 0.50 -17.73 19.73
C ARG A 264 1.99 -17.94 19.92
N LEU A 265 2.75 -17.69 18.87
CA LEU A 265 4.21 -17.77 18.88
C LEU A 265 4.74 -16.38 18.53
N GLN A 266 5.44 -15.78 19.48
CA GLN A 266 5.98 -14.43 19.36
C GLN A 266 7.49 -14.47 19.64
N GLY A 267 8.24 -13.64 18.93
CA GLY A 267 9.67 -13.52 19.12
C GLY A 267 10.19 -12.21 18.55
N THR A 268 11.30 -11.74 19.12
CA THR A 268 12.00 -10.55 18.66
C THR A 268 13.48 -10.86 18.56
N ASP A 269 14.13 -10.36 17.52
CA ASP A 269 15.58 -10.42 17.37
C ASP A 269 16.11 -9.13 16.75
N ARG A 270 17.42 -8.99 16.63
CA ARG A 270 18.07 -7.85 15.96
C ARG A 270 18.95 -8.32 14.82
N PHE A 271 19.04 -7.50 13.78
CA PHE A 271 19.98 -7.72 12.70
C PHE A 271 20.56 -6.40 12.20
N THR A 272 21.78 -6.46 11.70
CA THR A 272 22.44 -5.35 11.02
C THR A 272 22.07 -5.38 9.55
N GLU A 273 21.55 -4.26 9.04
CA GLU A 273 21.27 -4.03 7.63
C GLU A 273 22.19 -2.93 7.10
N THR A 274 22.99 -3.23 6.07
CA THR A 274 23.77 -2.20 5.37
C THR A 274 22.89 -1.50 4.34
N VAL A 275 22.55 -0.24 4.57
CA VAL A 275 21.74 0.58 3.65
C VAL A 275 22.53 1.78 3.13
N PRO A 276 22.30 2.20 1.87
CA PRO A 276 22.90 3.43 1.38
C PRO A 276 22.20 4.64 2.01
N MET A 277 22.94 5.46 2.75
CA MET A 277 22.45 6.71 3.31
C MET A 277 23.10 7.90 2.61
N LEU A 278 22.34 8.99 2.48
CA LEU A 278 22.84 10.23 1.92
C LEU A 278 23.64 10.98 2.97
N ASP A 279 24.90 11.33 2.68
CA ASP A 279 25.71 12.18 3.54
C ASP A 279 25.36 13.68 3.35
N GLU A 280 25.99 14.54 4.15
CA GLU A 280 25.81 16.00 4.09
C GLU A 280 26.20 16.60 2.72
N ASN A 281 27.00 15.89 1.92
CA ASN A 281 27.46 16.31 0.59
C ASN A 281 26.61 15.72 -0.54
N GLY A 282 25.57 14.93 -0.24
CA GLY A 282 24.71 14.30 -1.22
C GLY A 282 25.26 13.00 -1.82
N ALA A 283 26.34 12.45 -1.28
CA ALA A 283 26.89 11.16 -1.71
C ALA A 283 26.22 10.00 -0.97
N MET A 284 26.07 8.86 -1.63
CA MET A 284 25.54 7.64 -1.03
C MET A 284 26.67 6.87 -0.35
N THR A 285 26.62 6.75 0.98
CA THR A 285 27.57 5.98 1.78
C THR A 285 26.89 4.75 2.36
N PRO A 286 27.45 3.53 2.17
CA PRO A 286 26.98 2.33 2.84
C PRO A 286 27.08 2.53 4.36
N THR A 287 25.95 2.38 5.05
CA THR A 287 25.84 2.61 6.48
C THR A 287 25.15 1.42 7.12
N ASP A 288 25.78 0.85 8.14
CA ASP A 288 25.18 -0.22 8.92
C ASP A 288 24.14 0.34 9.89
N VAL A 289 22.94 -0.21 9.81
CA VAL A 289 21.80 0.19 10.64
C VAL A 289 21.31 -1.05 11.39
N GLU A 290 21.21 -0.94 12.71
CA GLU A 290 20.58 -1.97 13.52
C GLU A 290 19.07 -1.91 13.36
N ARG A 291 18.45 -3.07 13.15
CA ARG A 291 17.01 -3.25 12.97
C ARG A 291 16.48 -4.23 14.01
N ASP A 292 15.32 -3.94 14.56
CA ASP A 292 14.53 -4.92 15.30
C ASP A 292 13.68 -5.74 14.31
N LEU A 293 13.62 -7.05 14.52
CA LEU A 293 12.78 -7.98 13.79
C LEU A 293 11.78 -8.61 14.76
N GLU A 294 10.49 -8.30 14.59
CA GLU A 294 9.41 -8.94 15.33
C GLU A 294 8.74 -10.02 14.47
N VAL A 295 8.44 -11.16 15.10
CA VAL A 295 7.70 -12.26 14.50
C VAL A 295 6.50 -12.54 15.38
N ASP A 296 5.31 -12.54 14.77
CA ASP A 296 4.06 -12.86 15.45
C ASP A 296 3.23 -13.85 14.63
N ILE A 297 2.95 -15.03 15.19
CA ILE A 297 2.29 -16.14 14.50
C ILE A 297 1.09 -16.63 15.31
N ALA A 298 -0.06 -16.71 14.64
CA ALA A 298 -1.26 -17.38 15.15
C ALA A 298 -1.50 -18.66 14.35
N LEU A 299 -1.70 -19.77 15.05
CA LEU A 299 -1.72 -21.12 14.50
C LEU A 299 -2.79 -21.94 15.22
N ARG A 300 -3.59 -22.67 14.46
CA ARG A 300 -4.58 -23.59 15.01
C ARG A 300 -4.67 -24.85 14.15
N TRP A 301 -4.82 -26.00 14.78
CA TRP A 301 -5.16 -27.24 14.07
C TRP A 301 -6.68 -27.40 14.00
N GLY A 302 -7.17 -27.68 12.80
CA GLY A 302 -8.55 -28.08 12.54
C GLY A 302 -8.65 -29.56 12.20
N SER A 303 -9.88 -30.07 12.12
CA SER A 303 -10.15 -31.45 11.71
C SER A 303 -10.05 -31.69 10.19
N GLY A 304 -9.78 -30.64 9.40
CA GLY A 304 -9.65 -30.71 7.95
C GLY A 304 -8.27 -31.21 7.49
N TYR A 305 -8.16 -31.55 6.21
CA TYR A 305 -6.91 -31.98 5.57
C TYR A 305 -6.20 -30.84 4.83
N ASP A 306 -6.92 -29.79 4.47
CA ASP A 306 -6.37 -28.64 3.76
C ASP A 306 -5.60 -27.72 4.71
N THR A 307 -4.43 -27.26 4.24
CA THR A 307 -3.62 -26.29 4.96
C THR A 307 -3.88 -24.89 4.41
N GLN A 308 -4.27 -23.96 5.27
CA GLN A 308 -4.41 -22.56 4.94
C GLN A 308 -3.31 -21.74 5.63
N VAL A 309 -2.47 -21.08 4.85
CA VAL A 309 -1.41 -20.19 5.35
C VAL A 309 -1.61 -18.80 4.76
N GLN A 310 -1.66 -17.80 5.62
CA GLN A 310 -1.59 -16.38 5.27
C GLN A 310 -0.32 -15.80 5.89
N SER A 311 0.45 -15.05 5.12
CA SER A 311 1.73 -14.50 5.57
C SER A 311 1.85 -13.03 5.18
N PHE A 312 2.51 -12.26 6.05
CA PHE A 312 2.62 -10.82 5.95
C PHE A 312 4.02 -10.37 6.36
N VAL A 313 4.47 -9.27 5.75
CA VAL A 313 5.65 -8.50 6.20
C VAL A 313 5.20 -7.06 6.29
N ASN A 314 5.30 -6.44 7.48
CA ASN A 314 4.78 -5.11 7.75
C ASN A 314 3.38 -4.93 7.14
N ILE A 315 2.43 -5.79 7.54
CA ILE A 315 1.03 -5.90 7.06
C ILE A 315 0.80 -6.18 5.56
N ILE A 316 1.85 -6.17 4.73
CA ILE A 316 1.74 -6.48 3.30
C ILE A 316 1.70 -7.99 3.10
N ALA A 317 0.65 -8.45 2.42
CA ALA A 317 0.46 -9.87 2.12
C ALA A 317 1.57 -10.40 1.21
N THR A 318 2.11 -11.57 1.57
CA THR A 318 3.12 -12.29 0.80
C THR A 318 2.54 -13.60 0.27
N PRO A 319 1.66 -13.58 -0.76
CA PRO A 319 0.96 -14.79 -1.23
C PRO A 319 1.89 -15.86 -1.82
N LYS A 320 3.11 -15.46 -2.23
CA LYS A 320 4.17 -16.38 -2.70
C LYS A 320 5.12 -16.82 -1.58
N GLY A 321 4.84 -16.44 -0.34
CA GLY A 321 5.71 -16.67 0.81
C GLY A 321 7.01 -15.88 0.73
N GLY A 322 8.09 -16.49 1.19
CA GLY A 322 9.41 -15.87 1.29
C GLY A 322 10.27 -16.58 2.34
N THR A 323 11.35 -15.93 2.76
CA THR A 323 12.27 -16.45 3.77
C THR A 323 11.60 -16.67 5.12
N HIS A 324 10.66 -15.81 5.50
CA HIS A 324 9.84 -15.92 6.72
C HIS A 324 8.97 -17.17 6.72
N VAL A 325 8.27 -17.48 5.62
CA VAL A 325 7.47 -18.70 5.50
C VAL A 325 8.35 -19.94 5.52
N ALA A 326 9.45 -19.96 4.76
CA ALA A 326 10.39 -21.08 4.78
C ALA A 326 11.03 -21.27 6.18
N GLY A 327 11.25 -20.18 6.91
CA GLY A 327 11.69 -20.19 8.31
C GLY A 327 10.66 -20.82 9.23
N PHE A 328 9.40 -20.36 9.16
CA PHE A 328 8.28 -20.90 9.93
C PHE A 328 8.10 -22.40 9.69
N GLU A 329 8.07 -22.84 8.43
CA GLU A 329 7.85 -24.24 8.09
C GLU A 329 8.95 -25.15 8.64
N ARG A 330 10.23 -24.76 8.47
CA ARG A 330 11.36 -25.51 9.04
C ARG A 330 11.33 -25.53 10.57
N GLY A 331 10.99 -24.39 11.18
CA GLY A 331 10.88 -24.25 12.63
C GLY A 331 9.78 -25.15 13.20
N LEU A 332 8.61 -25.14 12.58
CA LEU A 332 7.45 -25.95 12.96
C LEU A 332 7.76 -27.44 12.84
N THR A 333 8.33 -27.90 11.72
CA THR A 333 8.71 -29.30 11.54
C THR A 333 9.70 -29.75 12.61
N ARG A 334 10.73 -28.93 12.89
CA ARG A 334 11.72 -29.24 13.94
C ARG A 334 11.07 -29.30 15.33
N ALA A 335 10.18 -28.37 15.65
CA ALA A 335 9.48 -28.33 16.93
C ALA A 335 8.58 -29.56 17.12
N PHE A 336 7.87 -29.97 16.06
CA PHE A 336 7.00 -31.14 16.09
C PHE A 336 7.79 -32.45 16.27
N LEU A 337 8.86 -32.66 15.51
CA LEU A 337 9.75 -33.82 15.67
C LEU A 337 10.32 -33.89 17.09
N LYS A 338 10.87 -32.78 17.58
CA LYS A 338 11.40 -32.70 18.94
C LYS A 338 10.34 -32.98 20.01
N GLY A 339 9.09 -32.58 19.79
CA GLY A 339 7.97 -32.88 20.68
C GLY A 339 7.57 -34.35 20.72
N LEU A 340 7.92 -35.11 19.67
CA LEU A 340 7.66 -36.55 19.57
C LEU A 340 8.86 -37.41 19.96
N ASP A 341 10.05 -36.84 20.14
CA ASP A 341 11.23 -37.56 20.61
C ASP A 341 10.97 -38.23 21.96
N GLY A 342 11.26 -39.54 22.05
CA GLY A 342 11.01 -40.35 23.24
C GLY A 342 9.55 -40.75 23.47
N THR A 343 8.62 -40.27 22.63
CA THR A 343 7.25 -40.79 22.61
C THR A 343 7.20 -42.12 21.84
N ARG A 344 6.17 -42.94 22.10
CA ARG A 344 5.90 -44.17 21.31
C ARG A 344 5.10 -43.89 20.03
N LEU A 345 4.88 -42.63 19.69
CA LEU A 345 4.05 -42.23 18.54
C LEU A 345 4.85 -42.21 17.24
N LEU A 346 6.15 -41.88 17.31
CA LEU A 346 7.09 -42.04 16.19
C LEU A 346 7.80 -43.38 16.30
N LYS A 347 7.82 -44.17 15.23
CA LYS A 347 8.71 -45.33 15.16
C LYS A 347 10.14 -44.86 14.94
N ALA A 348 11.09 -45.51 15.60
CA ALA A 348 12.51 -45.20 15.42
C ALA A 348 12.91 -45.38 13.94
N GLY A 349 13.39 -44.29 13.31
CA GLY A 349 13.86 -44.30 11.92
C GLY A 349 12.85 -43.86 10.85
N GLU A 350 11.64 -43.40 11.22
CA GLU A 350 10.74 -42.75 10.26
C GLU A 350 11.18 -41.31 9.98
N GLU A 351 11.44 -41.00 8.71
CA GLU A 351 11.71 -39.64 8.24
C GLU A 351 10.39 -38.94 7.91
N ILE A 352 10.07 -37.85 8.62
CA ILE A 352 8.97 -36.96 8.23
C ILE A 352 9.54 -35.91 7.28
N THR A 353 9.36 -36.14 5.98
CA THR A 353 9.61 -35.14 4.94
C THR A 353 8.33 -34.37 4.64
N LYS A 354 8.48 -33.09 4.30
CA LYS A 354 7.37 -32.23 3.89
C LYS A 354 7.00 -32.49 2.43
#